data_AF-A0A381F521-F1
#
_entry.id   AF-A0A381F521-F1
#
_cell.length_a   1.000
_cell.length_b   1.000
_cell.length_c   1.000
_cell.angle_alpha   90.00
_cell.angle_beta   90.00
_cell.angle_gamma   90.00
#
_symmetry.space_group_name_H-M   'P 1'
#
loop_
_entity.id
_entity.type
_entity.pdbx_description
1 polymer ?
#
loop_
_entity_poly.entity_id
_entity_poly.type
_entity_poly.pdbx_seq_one_letter_code
_entity_poly.pdbx_strand_id
1 'polypeptide(L)'
;MKINNQINARDIWKSFQKNELQGWLVFALNNMNTEPSKENLIIEINGDHFNNIDEFFCTLGEEINGVAGYFGRNIPALYDCLRGDFGVISIKELTWKNHQKSKKLFKSKFNEVLQTFEDFDIKINLQ
;
A
#
# COMPACT_ATOMS: atom_id res chain seq x y z
N MET A 1 3.95 2.76 21.79
CA MET A 1 3.43 1.97 22.93
C MET A 1 3.20 0.55 22.44
N LYS A 2 4.05 -0.41 22.85
CA LYS A 2 3.90 -1.84 22.51
C LYS A 2 3.15 -2.51 23.65
N ILE A 3 1.97 -3.04 23.38
CA ILE A 3 1.30 -3.99 24.26
C ILE A 3 1.40 -5.34 23.53
N ASN A 4 2.11 -6.30 24.12
CA ASN A 4 2.27 -7.70 23.67
C ASN A 4 3.03 -7.97 22.34
N ASN A 5 3.84 -7.04 21.83
CA ASN A 5 4.61 -7.21 20.58
C ASN A 5 3.77 -7.49 19.32
N GLN A 6 2.44 -7.39 19.40
CA GLN A 6 1.52 -7.56 18.28
C GLN A 6 0.87 -6.23 17.95
N ILE A 7 0.86 -5.88 16.66
CA ILE A 7 0.17 -4.71 16.15
C ILE A 7 -1.21 -5.16 15.72
N ASN A 8 -2.23 -4.70 16.44
CA ASN A 8 -3.60 -5.19 16.30
C ASN A 8 -4.58 -4.11 15.80
N ALA A 9 -4.09 -2.92 15.45
CA ALA A 9 -4.91 -1.84 14.92
C ALA A 9 -4.32 -1.29 13.62
N ARG A 10 -5.20 -0.99 12.66
CA ARG A 10 -4.86 -0.24 11.44
C ARG A 10 -4.46 1.18 11.79
N ASP A 11 -3.82 1.86 10.84
CA ASP A 11 -3.56 3.30 10.88
C ASP A 11 -2.66 3.78 12.03
N ILE A 12 -1.95 2.88 12.74
CA ILE A 12 -1.03 3.29 13.83
C ILE A 12 0.07 4.22 13.30
N TRP A 13 0.52 3.99 12.06
CA TRP A 13 1.49 4.82 11.36
C TRP A 13 1.01 6.27 11.16
N LYS A 14 -0.29 6.57 11.24
CA LYS A 14 -0.79 7.96 11.17
C LYS A 14 -0.33 8.83 12.34
N SER A 15 0.09 8.21 13.44
CA SER A 15 0.67 8.93 14.59
C SER A 15 2.15 9.29 14.40
N PHE A 16 2.80 8.78 13.34
CA PHE A 16 4.23 8.94 13.12
C PHE A 16 4.55 10.19 12.33
N GLN A 17 5.75 10.73 12.56
CA GLN A 17 6.30 11.79 11.74
C GLN A 17 6.69 11.27 10.36
N LYS A 18 6.72 12.17 9.38
CA LYS A 18 7.02 11.81 7.98
C LYS A 18 8.35 11.06 7.81
N ASN A 19 9.39 11.42 8.56
CA ASN A 19 10.70 10.76 8.54
C ASN A 19 10.71 9.37 9.20
N GLU A 20 9.67 9.00 9.95
CA GLU A 20 9.54 7.70 10.62
C GLU A 20 8.79 6.67 9.77
N LEU A 21 8.02 7.11 8.78
CA LEU A 21 7.17 6.24 7.93
C LEU A 21 7.97 5.20 7.14
N GLN A 22 9.16 5.54 6.65
CA GLN A 22 10.04 4.57 6.00
C GLN A 22 10.54 3.50 6.99
N GLY A 23 10.73 3.86 8.26
CA GLY A 23 11.01 2.90 9.33
C GLY A 23 9.84 1.95 9.58
N TRP A 24 8.60 2.48 9.56
CA TRP A 24 7.39 1.67 9.63
C TRP A 24 7.26 0.69 8.46
N LEU A 25 7.48 1.14 7.23
CA LEU A 25 7.39 0.29 6.04
C LEU A 25 8.45 -0.83 6.06
N VAL A 26 9.66 -0.54 6.57
CA VAL A 26 10.68 -1.58 6.80
C VAL A 26 10.24 -2.55 7.89
N PHE A 27 9.65 -2.05 8.98
CA PHE A 27 9.08 -2.91 10.01
C PHE A 27 8.00 -3.83 9.43
N ALA A 28 7.05 -3.29 8.66
CA ALA A 28 5.97 -4.04 8.03
C ALA A 28 6.53 -5.14 7.11
N LEU A 29 7.52 -4.84 6.27
CA LEU A 29 8.21 -5.81 5.41
C LEU A 29 8.82 -6.97 6.21
N ASN A 30 9.54 -6.68 7.30
CA ASN A 30 10.21 -7.70 8.10
C ASN A 30 9.26 -8.52 8.99
N ASN A 31 8.00 -8.10 9.13
CA ASN A 31 6.99 -8.77 9.93
C ASN A 31 5.81 -9.28 9.08
N MET A 32 5.99 -9.34 7.76
CA MET A 32 4.97 -9.88 6.87
C MET A 32 4.69 -11.34 7.18
N ASN A 33 3.41 -11.70 7.10
CA ASN A 33 2.99 -13.07 6.88
C ASN A 33 2.48 -13.19 5.45
N THR A 34 3.19 -13.96 4.62
CA THR A 34 2.87 -14.17 3.20
C THR A 34 1.85 -15.29 2.98
N GLU A 35 1.44 -15.98 4.04
CA GLU A 35 0.53 -17.13 3.96
C GLU A 35 -0.82 -16.89 4.65
N PRO A 36 -1.94 -17.31 4.02
CA PRO A 36 -2.04 -17.82 2.66
C PRO A 36 -1.94 -16.68 1.63
N SER A 37 -1.29 -16.96 0.50
CA SER A 37 -1.25 -16.02 -0.63
C SER A 37 -2.64 -15.80 -1.22
N LYS A 38 -2.99 -14.54 -1.50
CA LYS A 38 -4.31 -14.14 -2.01
C LYS A 38 -4.31 -13.95 -3.52
N GLU A 39 -5.43 -14.28 -4.16
CA GLU A 39 -5.63 -14.16 -5.60
C GLU A 39 -6.88 -13.33 -5.92
N ASN A 40 -6.85 -12.68 -7.08
CA ASN A 40 -7.97 -11.94 -7.66
C ASN A 40 -8.54 -10.87 -6.71
N LEU A 41 -7.65 -10.21 -5.96
CA LEU A 41 -8.06 -9.19 -4.99
C LEU A 41 -8.78 -8.03 -5.67
N ILE A 42 -9.83 -7.54 -5.02
CA ILE A 42 -10.50 -6.28 -5.35
C ILE A 42 -10.25 -5.36 -4.17
N ILE A 43 -9.49 -4.29 -4.40
CA ILE A 43 -9.03 -3.39 -3.34
C ILE A 43 -9.52 -1.97 -3.57
N GLU A 44 -9.68 -1.23 -2.47
CA GLU A 44 -10.07 0.17 -2.51
C GLU A 44 -9.09 1.04 -1.73
N ILE A 45 -8.63 2.13 -2.34
CA ILE A 45 -7.86 3.16 -1.66
C ILE A 45 -8.58 4.49 -1.77
N ASN A 46 -8.53 5.28 -0.69
CA ASN A 46 -9.09 6.62 -0.64
C ASN A 46 -7.99 7.66 -0.48
N GLY A 47 -7.89 8.59 -1.43
CA GLY A 47 -6.95 9.71 -1.41
C GLY A 47 -7.04 10.61 -0.18
N ASP A 48 -8.14 10.55 0.57
CA ASP A 48 -8.29 11.27 1.83
C ASP A 48 -7.54 10.65 3.00
N HIS A 49 -7.17 9.37 2.92
CA HIS A 49 -6.57 8.64 4.03
C HIS A 49 -5.05 8.84 4.17
N PHE A 50 -4.41 9.52 3.22
CA PHE A 50 -2.98 9.81 3.22
C PHE A 50 -2.67 11.22 2.71
N ASN A 51 -1.53 11.76 3.15
CA ASN A 51 -1.08 13.13 2.86
C ASN A 51 0.35 13.19 2.31
N ASN A 52 1.01 12.04 2.12
CA ASN A 52 2.25 11.92 1.37
C ASN A 52 2.40 10.52 0.75
N ILE A 53 3.44 10.30 -0.05
CA ILE A 53 3.65 9.04 -0.77
C ILE A 53 3.96 7.86 0.17
N ASP A 54 4.63 8.11 1.31
CA ASP A 54 4.95 7.04 2.27
C ASP A 54 3.68 6.59 3.00
N GLU A 55 2.80 7.53 3.38
CA GLU A 55 1.47 7.21 3.92
C GLU A 55 0.60 6.45 2.91
N PHE A 56 0.74 6.72 1.61
CA PHE A 56 0.08 5.91 0.57
C PHE A 56 0.56 4.47 0.59
N PHE A 57 1.87 4.22 0.68
CA PHE A 57 2.39 2.85 0.79
C PHE A 57 1.95 2.16 2.10
N CYS A 58 1.83 2.91 3.20
CA CYS A 58 1.26 2.37 4.45
C CYS A 58 -0.21 1.97 4.27
N THR A 59 -1.01 2.85 3.66
CA THR A 59 -2.43 2.60 3.35
C THR A 59 -2.61 1.40 2.44
N LEU A 60 -1.81 1.31 1.37
CA LEU A 60 -1.85 0.23 0.39
C LEU A 60 -1.47 -1.11 1.02
N GLY A 61 -0.38 -1.13 1.80
CA GLY A 61 0.04 -2.32 2.53
C GLY A 61 -1.04 -2.81 3.49
N GLU A 62 -1.69 -1.91 4.22
CA GLU A 62 -2.76 -2.30 5.13
C GLU A 62 -4.04 -2.75 4.43
N GLU A 63 -4.35 -2.15 3.28
CA GLU A 63 -5.48 -2.57 2.46
C GLU A 63 -5.31 -3.97 1.90
N ILE A 64 -4.11 -4.28 1.41
CA ILE A 64 -3.81 -5.55 0.77
C ILE A 64 -3.56 -6.64 1.82
N ASN A 65 -2.69 -6.39 2.79
CA ASN A 65 -2.15 -7.40 3.70
C ASN A 65 -2.66 -7.30 5.16
N GLY A 66 -3.64 -6.43 5.43
CA GLY A 66 -4.25 -6.30 6.75
C GLY A 66 -3.44 -5.42 7.70
N VAL A 67 -3.71 -5.50 9.01
CA VAL A 67 -3.04 -4.66 10.01
C VAL A 67 -1.51 -4.77 9.90
N ALA A 68 -0.82 -3.62 9.87
CA ALA A 68 0.63 -3.55 9.63
C ALA A 68 1.12 -4.28 8.37
N GLY A 69 0.24 -4.45 7.38
CA GLY A 69 0.56 -5.07 6.10
C GLY A 69 1.54 -4.23 5.29
N TYR A 70 2.38 -4.92 4.53
CA TYR A 70 3.33 -4.31 3.61
C TYR A 70 2.95 -4.65 2.18
N PHE A 71 3.05 -3.68 1.28
CA PHE A 71 2.95 -3.89 -0.16
C PHE A 71 3.70 -2.81 -0.93
N GLY A 72 5.02 -2.77 -0.69
CA GLY A 72 5.94 -1.79 -1.27
C GLY A 72 6.21 -0.60 -0.35
N ARG A 73 7.39 0.02 -0.53
CA ARG A 73 7.83 1.23 0.20
C ARG A 73 8.29 2.37 -0.72
N ASN A 74 8.24 2.12 -2.02
CA ASN A 74 8.51 3.00 -3.14
C ASN A 74 7.97 2.29 -4.42
N ILE A 75 7.98 2.97 -5.57
CA ILE A 75 7.42 2.42 -6.82
C ILE A 75 8.16 1.13 -7.28
N PRO A 76 9.50 1.06 -7.30
CA PRO A 76 10.20 -0.21 -7.59
C PRO A 76 9.81 -1.35 -6.65
N ALA A 77 9.69 -1.10 -5.35
CA ALA A 77 9.28 -2.11 -4.38
C ALA A 77 7.80 -2.53 -4.55
N LEU A 78 6.93 -1.62 -5.01
CA LEU A 78 5.56 -1.96 -5.42
C LEU A 78 5.58 -2.90 -6.64
N TYR A 79 6.39 -2.59 -7.64
CA TYR A 79 6.57 -3.44 -8.81
C TYR A 79 7.06 -4.85 -8.40
N ASP A 80 8.04 -4.94 -7.49
CA ASP A 80 8.48 -6.22 -6.93
C ASP A 80 7.33 -6.97 -6.22
N CYS A 81 6.52 -6.25 -5.43
CA CYS A 81 5.37 -6.84 -4.73
C CYS A 81 4.32 -7.44 -5.67
N LEU A 82 4.10 -6.79 -6.82
CA LEU A 82 3.14 -7.25 -7.82
C LEU A 82 3.61 -8.50 -8.58
N ARG A 83 4.89 -8.86 -8.50
CA ARG A 83 5.43 -10.10 -9.10
C ARG A 83 5.18 -11.36 -8.29
N GLY A 84 4.66 -11.25 -7.06
CA GLY A 84 4.41 -12.38 -6.16
C GLY A 84 5.34 -12.43 -4.95
N ASP A 85 5.18 -13.43 -4.07
CA ASP A 85 5.93 -13.65 -2.82
C ASP A 85 5.70 -12.63 -1.69
N PHE A 86 4.77 -11.68 -1.86
CA PHE A 86 4.40 -10.68 -0.86
C PHE A 86 2.96 -10.86 -0.33
N GLY A 87 2.50 -12.12 -0.25
CA GLY A 87 1.16 -12.48 0.23
C GLY A 87 0.04 -12.26 -0.80
N VAL A 88 0.39 -11.94 -2.04
CA VAL A 88 -0.54 -11.73 -3.15
C VAL A 88 0.04 -12.36 -4.41
N ILE A 89 -0.77 -13.19 -5.07
CA ILE A 89 -0.49 -13.75 -6.39
C ILE A 89 -1.09 -12.85 -7.48
N SER A 90 -2.27 -12.27 -7.25
CA SER A 90 -2.88 -11.34 -8.20
C SER A 90 -3.86 -10.35 -7.57
N ILE A 91 -3.89 -9.15 -8.13
CA ILE A 91 -4.90 -8.12 -7.88
C ILE A 91 -5.71 -7.98 -9.17
N LYS A 92 -7.03 -8.09 -9.08
CA LYS A 92 -7.92 -7.99 -10.23
C LYS A 92 -8.32 -6.54 -10.50
N GLU A 93 -8.60 -5.79 -9.43
CA GLU A 93 -9.21 -4.46 -9.55
C GLU A 93 -8.79 -3.55 -8.40
N LEU A 94 -8.52 -2.30 -8.73
CA LEU A 94 -8.22 -1.21 -7.80
C LEU A 94 -9.21 -0.08 -8.02
N THR A 95 -9.99 0.24 -6.99
CA THR A 95 -10.78 1.48 -6.97
C THR A 95 -10.02 2.56 -6.20
N TRP A 96 -9.76 3.70 -6.84
CA TRP A 96 -9.07 4.83 -6.23
C TRP A 96 -10.04 6.00 -6.06
N LYS A 97 -10.62 6.12 -4.87
CA LYS A 97 -11.50 7.23 -4.49
C LYS A 97 -10.70 8.50 -4.22
N ASN A 98 -11.26 9.65 -4.58
CA ASN A 98 -10.66 10.96 -4.39
C ASN A 98 -9.24 11.04 -5.00
N HIS A 99 -9.03 10.36 -6.13
CA HIS A 99 -7.72 10.23 -6.78
C HIS A 99 -7.13 11.58 -7.19
N GLN A 100 -7.96 12.60 -7.43
CA GLN A 100 -7.52 13.96 -7.77
C GLN A 100 -6.66 14.58 -6.67
N LYS A 101 -6.94 14.27 -5.39
CA LYS A 101 -6.09 14.68 -4.26
C LYS A 101 -4.72 14.03 -4.36
N SER A 102 -4.67 12.72 -4.60
CA SER A 102 -3.44 11.94 -4.79
C SER A 102 -2.64 12.44 -6.00
N LYS A 103 -3.29 12.75 -7.12
CA LYS A 103 -2.67 13.31 -8.33
C LYS A 103 -1.95 14.63 -8.06
N LYS A 104 -2.62 15.56 -7.35
CA LYS A 104 -2.01 16.84 -6.96
C LYS A 104 -0.82 16.64 -6.03
N LEU A 105 -0.94 15.69 -5.10
CA LEU A 105 0.07 15.42 -4.09
C LEU A 105 1.33 14.75 -4.66
N PHE A 106 1.17 13.77 -5.57
CA PHE A 106 2.26 12.93 -6.07
C PHE A 106 2.89 13.44 -7.35
N LYS A 107 2.23 14.35 -8.08
CA LYS A 107 2.71 14.89 -9.37
C LYS A 107 2.98 13.74 -10.36
N SER A 108 4.17 13.67 -10.97
CA SER A 108 4.54 12.63 -11.93
C SER A 108 4.42 11.22 -11.35
N LYS A 109 4.71 11.06 -10.05
CA LYS A 109 4.65 9.76 -9.36
C LYS A 109 3.25 9.16 -9.36
N PHE A 110 2.20 9.98 -9.50
CA PHE A 110 0.84 9.44 -9.65
C PHE A 110 0.73 8.58 -10.91
N ASN A 111 1.23 9.07 -12.04
CA ASN A 111 1.22 8.34 -13.30
C ASN A 111 2.15 7.12 -13.25
N GLU A 112 3.30 7.23 -12.58
CA GLU A 112 4.22 6.09 -12.40
C GLU A 112 3.57 4.96 -11.60
N VAL A 113 2.79 5.28 -10.55
CA VAL A 113 2.01 4.29 -9.79
C VAL A 113 0.91 3.68 -10.65
N LEU A 114 0.17 4.48 -11.43
CA LEU A 114 -0.85 3.95 -12.34
C LEU A 114 -0.24 2.99 -13.37
N GLN A 115 0.85 3.40 -14.02
CA GLN A 115 1.57 2.56 -14.97
C GLN A 115 2.02 1.25 -14.31
N THR A 116 2.51 1.32 -13.08
CA THR A 116 2.92 0.12 -12.33
C THR A 116 1.75 -0.85 -12.11
N PHE A 117 0.53 -0.37 -11.87
CA PHE A 117 -0.63 -1.26 -11.76
C PHE A 117 -1.11 -1.76 -13.13
N GLU A 118 -1.07 -0.92 -14.16
CA GLU A 118 -1.43 -1.28 -15.54
C GLU A 118 -0.51 -2.36 -16.13
N ASP A 119 0.79 -2.33 -15.81
CA ASP A 119 1.79 -3.33 -16.24
C ASP A 119 1.46 -4.77 -15.76
N PHE A 120 0.56 -4.90 -14.78
CA PHE A 120 0.10 -6.18 -14.22
C PHE A 120 -1.39 -6.44 -14.51
N ASP A 121 -1.95 -5.80 -15.55
CA ASP A 121 -3.33 -5.97 -16.02
C ASP A 121 -4.40 -5.68 -14.94
N ILE A 122 -4.08 -4.84 -13.95
CA ILE A 122 -5.01 -4.47 -12.89
C ILE A 122 -6.00 -3.46 -13.46
N LYS A 123 -7.29 -3.76 -13.35
CA LYS A 123 -8.34 -2.80 -13.72
C LYS A 123 -8.37 -1.65 -12.71
N ILE A 124 -8.13 -0.42 -13.16
CA ILE A 124 -8.13 0.77 -12.30
C ILE A 124 -9.42 1.59 -12.52
N ASN A 125 -10.18 1.83 -11.45
CA ASN A 125 -11.31 2.75 -11.46
C ASN A 125 -10.97 4.02 -10.66
N LEU A 126 -10.78 5.13 -11.36
CA LEU A 126 -10.55 6.43 -10.73
C LEU A 126 -11.88 7.11 -10.41
N GLN A 127 -12.10 7.44 -9.13
CA GLN A 127 -13.30 8.11 -8.61
C GLN A 127 -12.95 9.43 -7.92
#